data_AF-A0A6H0EP68-F1
#
_entry.id   AF-A0A6H0EP68-F1
#
_cell.length_a   1.000
_cell.length_b   1.000
_cell.length_c   1.000
_cell.angle_alpha   90.00
_cell.angle_beta   90.00
_cell.angle_gamma   90.00
#
_symmetry.space_group_name_H-M   'P 1'
#
loop_
_entity.id
_entity.type
_entity.pdbx_description
1 polymer ?
#
loop_
_entity_poly.entity_id
_entity_poly.type
_entity_poly.pdbx_seq_one_letter_code
_entity_poly.pdbx_strand_id
1 'polypeptide(L)'
;MEKKEKKKRERRILFMVKNSFISVIPQEEKEKNKGSVEFQVFSFTNKIRRLTSHLELHRKDYLSQRGLRKILGKRQRILAYLSKKNRVRYKELIDQLDIREPKTR
;
A
#
# COMPACT_ATOMS: atom_id res chain seq x y z
N MET A 1 -19.34 -18.79 18.22
CA MET A 1 -18.73 -17.45 18.30
C MET A 1 -17.21 -17.50 18.15
N GLU A 2 -16.56 -18.51 18.73
CA GLU A 2 -15.12 -18.78 18.71
C GLU A 2 -14.43 -18.78 17.32
N LYS A 3 -15.08 -19.33 16.28
CA LYS A 3 -14.52 -19.37 14.90
C LYS A 3 -14.34 -17.97 14.29
N LYS A 4 -15.17 -16.98 14.66
CA LYS A 4 -15.05 -15.59 14.17
C LYS A 4 -13.90 -14.85 14.85
N GLU A 5 -13.65 -15.12 16.13
CA GLU A 5 -12.52 -14.54 16.87
C GLU A 5 -11.18 -15.13 16.45
N LYS A 6 -11.09 -16.45 16.22
CA LYS A 6 -9.90 -17.10 15.65
C LYS A 6 -9.55 -16.50 14.28
N LYS A 7 -10.53 -16.36 13.38
CA LYS A 7 -10.34 -15.74 12.05
C LYS A 7 -9.95 -14.25 12.15
N LYS A 8 -10.44 -13.53 13.16
CA LYS A 8 -10.07 -12.13 13.43
C LYS A 8 -8.63 -12.03 13.96
N ARG A 9 -8.21 -12.95 14.83
CA ARG A 9 -6.83 -13.07 15.34
C ARG A 9 -5.86 -13.49 14.25
N GLU A 10 -6.18 -14.49 13.42
CA GLU A 10 -5.38 -14.89 12.26
C GLU A 10 -5.23 -13.76 11.24
N ARG A 11 -6.31 -13.01 10.94
CA ARG A 11 -6.22 -11.81 10.11
C ARG A 11 -5.34 -10.72 10.74
N ARG A 12 -5.34 -10.60 12.07
CA ARG A 12 -4.50 -9.65 12.82
C ARG A 12 -3.03 -10.07 12.83
N ILE A 13 -2.77 -11.38 12.95
CA ILE A 13 -1.43 -11.98 12.85
C ILE A 13 -0.91 -11.84 11.41
N LEU A 14 -1.72 -12.17 10.41
CA LEU A 14 -1.38 -11.97 9.00
C LEU A 14 -1.11 -10.49 8.67
N PHE A 15 -1.88 -9.57 9.26
CA PHE A 15 -1.64 -8.13 9.16
C PHE A 15 -0.30 -7.71 9.80
N MET A 16 0.07 -8.32 10.94
CA MET A 16 1.36 -8.07 11.59
C MET A 16 2.54 -8.69 10.83
N VAL A 17 2.39 -9.90 10.27
CA VAL A 17 3.45 -10.59 9.50
C VAL A 17 3.66 -9.96 8.11
N LYS A 18 2.61 -9.42 7.47
CA LYS A 18 2.74 -8.62 6.23
C LYS A 18 3.51 -7.29 6.43
N ASN A 19 3.67 -6.84 7.68
CA ASN A 19 4.49 -5.68 8.01
C ASN A 19 5.99 -6.00 8.11
N SER A 20 6.43 -7.25 7.94
CA SER A 20 7.83 -7.64 8.08
C SER A 20 8.77 -7.10 7.00
N PHE A 21 8.27 -6.54 5.90
CA PHE A 21 9.12 -5.81 4.94
C PHE A 21 9.45 -4.38 5.40
N ILE A 22 8.81 -3.88 6.48
CA ILE A 22 9.05 -2.54 7.04
C ILE A 22 10.45 -2.44 7.68
N SER A 23 11.09 -3.58 7.98
CA SER A 23 12.48 -3.62 8.47
C SER A 23 13.54 -3.77 7.37
N VAL A 24 13.16 -3.90 6.09
CA VAL A 24 14.09 -4.35 5.02
C VAL A 24 14.72 -3.21 4.20
N ILE A 25 14.36 -1.94 4.42
CA ILE A 25 15.13 -0.83 3.85
C ILE A 25 15.93 -0.16 4.98
N PRO A 26 17.24 -0.47 5.11
CA PRO A 26 18.13 0.22 6.03
C PRO A 26 18.00 1.74 5.85
N GLN A 27 18.04 2.50 6.94
CA GLN A 27 17.90 3.96 6.90
C GLN A 27 18.88 4.63 5.92
N GLU A 28 20.06 4.03 5.74
CA GLU A 28 21.14 4.50 4.87
C GLU A 28 20.85 4.32 3.37
N GLU A 29 20.02 3.33 2.99
CA GLU A 29 19.65 3.10 1.59
C GLU A 29 18.42 3.89 1.13
N LYS A 30 17.69 4.52 2.06
CA LYS A 30 16.53 5.35 1.74
C LYS A 30 16.92 6.54 0.85
N GLU A 31 18.11 7.11 1.01
CA GLU A 31 18.53 8.23 0.18
C GLU A 31 18.83 7.84 -1.26
N LYS A 32 19.54 6.72 -1.47
CA LYS A 32 19.81 6.18 -2.81
C LYS A 32 18.55 5.65 -3.50
N ASN A 33 17.61 5.08 -2.74
CA ASN A 33 16.41 4.44 -3.31
C ASN A 33 15.12 5.29 -3.25
N LYS A 34 15.17 6.54 -2.75
CA LYS A 34 14.01 7.46 -2.71
C LYS A 34 13.32 7.62 -4.06
N GLY A 35 14.08 7.51 -5.16
CA GLY A 35 13.58 7.61 -6.53
C GLY A 35 13.01 6.32 -7.12
N SER A 36 13.21 5.16 -6.48
CA SER A 36 12.76 3.89 -7.04
C SER A 36 11.24 3.79 -7.10
N VAL A 37 10.76 3.06 -8.10
CA VAL A 37 9.32 2.86 -8.35
C VAL A 37 8.69 2.16 -7.14
N GLU A 38 9.39 1.18 -6.57
CA GLU A 38 8.98 0.41 -5.39
C GLU A 38 8.82 1.30 -4.16
N PHE A 39 9.82 2.14 -3.88
CA PHE A 39 9.78 3.04 -2.72
C PHE A 39 8.63 4.04 -2.84
N GLN A 40 8.39 4.59 -4.03
CA GLN A 40 7.28 5.51 -4.27
C GLN A 40 5.92 4.82 -4.03
N VAL A 41 5.72 3.62 -4.58
CA VAL A 41 4.47 2.85 -4.38
C VAL A 41 4.26 2.51 -2.91
N PHE A 42 5.31 2.13 -2.19
CA PHE A 42 5.27 1.86 -0.75
C PHE A 42 4.89 3.12 0.04
N SER A 43 5.57 4.24 -0.20
CA SER A 43 5.29 5.52 0.46
C SER A 43 3.85 5.97 0.26
N PHE A 44 3.33 5.88 -0.97
CA PHE A 44 1.94 6.18 -1.26
C PHE A 44 0.98 5.20 -0.57
N THR A 45 1.31 3.92 -0.51
CA THR A 45 0.47 2.91 0.15
C THR A 45 0.37 3.16 1.65
N ASN A 46 1.47 3.49 2.32
CA ASN A 46 1.45 3.86 3.74
C ASN A 46 0.65 5.15 3.99
N LYS A 47 0.80 6.16 3.13
CA LYS A 47 0.03 7.41 3.23
C LYS A 47 -1.46 7.16 3.02
N ILE A 48 -1.84 6.30 2.08
CA ILE A 48 -3.24 5.88 1.85
C ILE A 48 -3.79 5.17 3.10
N ARG A 49 -3.07 4.21 3.69
CA ARG A 49 -3.53 3.48 4.89
C ARG A 49 -3.77 4.43 6.07
N ARG A 50 -2.84 5.36 6.32
CA ARG A 50 -2.97 6.38 7.38
C ARG A 50 -4.15 7.32 7.14
N LEU A 51 -4.29 7.88 5.94
CA LEU A 51 -5.39 8.77 5.59
C LEU A 51 -6.75 8.08 5.60
N THR A 52 -6.80 6.81 5.20
CA THR A 52 -8.03 6.01 5.25
C THR A 52 -8.51 5.88 6.70
N SER A 53 -7.61 5.53 7.62
CA SER A 53 -7.93 5.44 9.06
C SER A 53 -8.39 6.79 9.63
N HIS A 54 -7.76 7.90 9.22
CA HIS A 54 -8.18 9.25 9.62
C HIS A 54 -9.58 9.59 9.11
N LEU A 55 -9.90 9.27 7.86
CA LEU A 55 -11.19 9.57 7.23
C LEU A 55 -12.33 8.68 7.75
N GLU A 56 -12.03 7.51 8.31
CA GLU A 56 -13.03 6.68 9.00
C GLU A 56 -13.62 7.42 10.21
N LEU A 57 -12.78 8.16 10.94
CA LEU A 57 -13.16 9.03 12.06
C LEU A 57 -13.74 10.37 11.57
N HIS A 58 -13.10 10.99 10.56
CA HIS A 58 -13.47 12.31 10.04
C HIS A 58 -14.14 12.23 8.66
N ARG A 59 -15.34 11.64 8.60
CA ARG A 59 -16.05 11.38 7.33
C ARG A 59 -16.40 12.63 6.51
N LYS A 60 -16.51 13.79 7.16
CA LYS A 60 -16.86 15.08 6.52
C LYS A 60 -15.63 15.86 6.02
N ASP A 61 -14.41 15.35 6.18
CA ASP A 61 -13.23 16.01 5.64
C ASP A 61 -13.06 15.72 4.14
N TYR A 62 -13.74 16.53 3.31
CA TYR A 62 -13.73 16.42 1.86
C TYR A 62 -12.40 16.86 1.23
N LEU A 63 -11.63 17.74 1.89
CA LEU A 63 -10.34 18.21 1.39
C LEU A 63 -9.31 17.08 1.47
N SER A 64 -9.26 16.38 2.60
CA SER A 64 -8.40 15.21 2.78
C SER A 64 -8.83 14.04 1.88
N GLN A 65 -10.14 13.83 1.68
CA GLN A 65 -10.63 12.84 0.69
C GLN A 65 -10.15 13.15 -0.72
N ARG A 66 -10.20 14.42 -1.15
CA ARG A 66 -9.67 14.84 -2.45
C ARG A 66 -8.17 14.58 -2.55
N GLY A 67 -7.41 14.88 -1.50
CA GLY A 67 -5.98 14.56 -1.41
C GLY A 67 -5.70 13.06 -1.53
N LEU A 68 -6.48 12.23 -0.84
CA LEU A 68 -6.40 10.78 -0.90
C LEU A 68 -6.63 10.26 -2.33
N ARG A 69 -7.66 10.74 -3.02
CA ARG A 69 -7.94 10.36 -4.42
C ARG A 69 -6.77 10.72 -5.35
N LYS A 70 -6.14 11.89 -5.17
CA LYS A 70 -4.95 12.29 -5.95
C LYS A 70 -3.78 11.32 -5.73
N ILE A 71 -3.52 10.91 -4.48
CA ILE A 71 -2.46 9.96 -4.15
C ILE A 71 -2.75 8.58 -4.76
N LEU A 72 -4.01 8.13 -4.69
CA LEU A 72 -4.44 6.86 -5.25
C LEU A 72 -4.23 6.82 -6.78
N GLY A 73 -4.59 7.90 -7.48
CA GLY A 73 -4.34 8.02 -8.92
C GLY A 73 -2.86 8.13 -9.30
N LYS A 74 -2.01 8.75 -8.46
CA LYS A 74 -0.55 8.74 -8.66
C LYS A 74 0.01 7.31 -8.54
N ARG A 75 -0.35 6.59 -7.48
CA ARG A 75 0.07 5.19 -7.28
C ARG A 75 -0.38 4.29 -8.43
N GLN A 76 -1.61 4.45 -8.91
CA GLN A 76 -2.14 3.66 -10.04
C GLN A 76 -1.33 3.88 -11.32
N ARG A 77 -0.96 5.13 -11.64
CA ARG A 77 -0.13 5.44 -12.82
C ARG A 77 1.26 4.80 -12.74
N ILE A 78 1.87 4.83 -11.57
CA ILE A 78 3.19 4.22 -11.34
C ILE A 78 3.13 2.70 -11.48
N LEU A 79 2.11 2.07 -10.90
CA LEU A 79 1.89 0.64 -11.04
C LEU A 79 1.61 0.24 -12.49
N ALA A 80 0.85 1.04 -13.24
CA ALA A 80 0.60 0.83 -14.66
C ALA A 80 1.87 0.99 -15.52
N TYR A 81 2.78 1.88 -15.14
CA TYR A 81 4.10 1.98 -15.76
C TYR A 81 4.95 0.74 -15.47
N LEU A 82 5.00 0.30 -14.20
CA LEU A 82 5.76 -0.88 -13.80
C LEU A 82 5.24 -2.15 -14.48
N SER A 83 3.92 -2.32 -14.59
CA SER A 83 3.33 -3.50 -15.24
C SER A 83 3.64 -3.58 -16.74
N LYS A 84 3.80 -2.43 -17.42
CA LYS A 84 4.24 -2.35 -18.81
C LYS A 84 5.73 -2.65 -18.97
N LYS A 85 6.56 -2.20 -18.02
CA LYS A 85 8.02 -2.35 -18.11
C LYS A 85 8.51 -3.73 -17.65
N ASN A 86 7.98 -4.24 -16.55
CA ASN A 86 8.36 -5.53 -15.98
C ASN A 86 7.19 -6.14 -15.18
N ARG A 87 6.55 -7.15 -15.75
CA ARG A 87 5.42 -7.85 -15.12
C ARG A 87 5.80 -8.64 -13.87
N VAL A 88 7.02 -9.20 -13.81
CA VAL A 88 7.47 -10.00 -12.66
C VAL A 88 7.61 -9.11 -11.43
N ARG A 89 8.35 -8.00 -11.56
CA ARG A 89 8.50 -6.99 -10.49
C ARG A 89 7.17 -6.40 -10.07
N TYR A 90 6.28 -6.16 -11.03
CA TYR A 90 4.93 -5.68 -10.73
C TYR A 90 4.17 -6.66 -9.83
N LYS A 91 4.16 -7.95 -10.18
CA LYS A 91 3.46 -9.00 -9.43
C LYS A 91 4.02 -9.15 -8.02
N GLU A 92 5.34 -9.22 -7.89
CA GLU A 92 6.02 -9.26 -6.59
C GLU A 92 5.64 -8.06 -5.72
N LEU A 93 5.64 -6.86 -6.29
CA LEU A 93 5.35 -5.63 -5.55
C LEU A 93 3.88 -5.56 -5.07
N ILE A 94 2.91 -5.96 -5.90
CA ILE A 94 1.49 -5.95 -5.50
C ILE A 94 1.21 -7.02 -4.44
N ASP A 95 1.84 -8.19 -4.55
CA ASP A 95 1.68 -9.30 -3.60
C ASP A 95 2.28 -8.92 -2.24
N GLN A 96 3.46 -8.30 -2.24
CA GLN A 96 4.12 -7.80 -1.04
C GLN A 96 3.31 -6.70 -0.33
N LEU A 97 2.75 -5.75 -1.10
CA LEU A 97 2.05 -4.60 -0.54
C LEU A 97 0.54 -4.86 -0.30
N ASP A 98 0.06 -6.05 -0.61
CA ASP A 98 -1.36 -6.45 -0.54
C ASP A 98 -2.26 -5.47 -1.31
N ILE A 99 -1.79 -5.05 -2.50
CA ILE A 99 -2.51 -4.11 -3.35
C ILE A 99 -3.41 -4.92 -4.29
N ARG A 100 -4.70 -4.62 -4.28
CA ARG A 100 -5.66 -5.23 -5.21
C ARG A 100 -5.29 -4.91 -6.66
N GLU A 101 -5.23 -5.93 -7.50
CA GLU A 101 -5.04 -5.77 -8.94
C GLU A 101 -6.13 -4.86 -9.54
N PRO A 102 -5.74 -3.87 -10.36
CA PRO A 102 -6.73 -3.12 -11.12
C PRO A 102 -7.39 -4.07 -12.11
N LYS A 103 -8.72 -4.14 -12.08
CA LYS A 103 -9.48 -4.83 -13.13
C LYS A 103 -9.25 -4.08 -14.43
N THR A 104 -8.41 -4.62 -15.30
CA THR A 104 -8.30 -4.16 -16.68
C THR A 104 -9.67 -4.40 -17.33
N ARG A 105 -10.34 -3.33 -17.75
CA ARG A 105 -11.49 -3.40 -18.65
C ARG A 105 -10.97 -3.41 -20.08
#